data_AF-A0A3B8L4I2-F1
#
_entry.id   AF-A0A3B8L4I2-F1
#
_cell.length_a   1.000
_cell.length_b   1.000
_cell.length_c   1.000
_cell.angle_alpha   90.00
_cell.angle_beta   90.00
_cell.angle_gamma   90.00
#
_symmetry.space_group_name_H-M   'P 1'
#
loop_
_entity.id
_entity.type
_entity.pdbx_description
1 polymer ?
#
loop_
_entity_poly.entity_id
_entity_poly.type
_entity_poly.pdbx_seq_one_letter_code
_entity_poly.pdbx_strand_id
1 'polypeptide(L)'
;SLMINEEDHLRIQVLQSGLSLDGCWDLIQQIDDQLDASLTFAFNERLGYLTACPTNVGTGIRVSVMLHLPALVLTKEINKAFNALQKINLAVRGLYGEGSQAMGDFYQISNQI
;
A
#
# COMPACT_ATOMS: atom_id res chain seq x y z
N SER A 1 -8.95 -10.43 0.43
CA SER A 1 -9.40 -10.23 1.82
C SER A 1 -10.32 -9.03 1.85
N LEU A 2 -11.44 -9.11 2.56
CA LEU A 2 -12.33 -7.99 2.84
C LEU A 2 -12.36 -7.80 4.34
N MET A 3 -11.86 -6.66 4.82
CA MET A 3 -11.91 -6.30 6.24
C MET A 3 -13.09 -5.36 6.47
N ILE A 4 -13.86 -5.63 7.51
CA ILE A 4 -15.11 -4.93 7.83
C ILE A 4 -14.99 -4.31 9.21
N ASN A 5 -15.38 -3.03 9.34
CA ASN A 5 -15.35 -2.26 10.59
C ASN A 5 -13.96 -2.21 11.26
N GLU A 6 -12.93 -1.97 10.45
CA GLU A 6 -11.60 -1.60 10.93
C GLU A 6 -11.57 -0.08 11.18
N GLU A 7 -10.47 0.61 10.84
CA GLU A 7 -10.39 2.07 10.82
C GLU A 7 -11.45 2.69 9.88
N ASP A 8 -11.66 2.08 8.71
CA ASP A 8 -12.75 2.37 7.78
C ASP A 8 -13.79 1.23 7.81
N HIS A 9 -15.03 1.51 7.41
CA HIS A 9 -16.10 0.50 7.37
C HIS A 9 -15.75 -0.70 6.48
N LEU A 10 -15.04 -0.46 5.38
CA LEU A 10 -14.65 -1.47 4.42
C LEU A 10 -13.21 -1.22 3.96
N ARG A 11 -12.40 -2.28 3.95
CA ARG A 11 -11.09 -2.28 3.30
C ARG A 11 -10.91 -3.52 2.44
N ILE A 12 -10.75 -3.31 1.15
CA ILE A 12 -10.50 -4.34 0.16
C ILE A 12 -8.99 -4.54 0.04
N GLN A 13 -8.54 -5.80 0.10
CA GLN A 13 -7.12 -6.13 -0.03
C GLN A 13 -6.93 -7.34 -0.94
N VAL A 14 -6.13 -7.15 -1.98
CA VAL A 14 -5.64 -8.21 -2.86
C VAL A 14 -4.14 -8.39 -2.64
N LEU A 15 -3.69 -9.64 -2.64
CA LEU A 15 -2.28 -10.01 -2.56
C LEU A 15 -1.98 -11.07 -3.63
N GLN A 16 -0.92 -10.86 -4.40
CA GLN A 16 -0.37 -11.82 -5.33
C GLN A 16 1.14 -11.94 -5.12
N SER A 17 1.68 -13.11 -5.43
CA SER A 17 3.12 -13.37 -5.33
C SER A 17 3.89 -12.70 -6.46
N GLY A 18 5.14 -12.31 -6.18
CA GLY A 18 5.99 -11.61 -7.15
C GLY A 18 5.58 -10.16 -7.39
N LEU A 19 6.01 -9.59 -8.51
CA LEU A 19 5.69 -8.21 -8.92
C LEU A 19 4.45 -8.20 -9.82
N SER A 20 3.30 -8.60 -9.27
CA SER A 20 2.04 -8.67 -10.02
C SER A 20 1.08 -7.55 -9.61
N LEU A 21 1.51 -6.29 -9.85
CA LEU A 21 0.66 -5.14 -9.52
C LEU A 21 -0.55 -5.05 -10.44
N ASP A 22 -0.38 -5.33 -11.73
CA ASP A 22 -1.48 -5.33 -12.70
C ASP A 22 -2.51 -6.42 -12.37
N GLY A 23 -2.06 -7.63 -12.03
CA GLY A 23 -2.96 -8.71 -11.63
C GLY A 23 -3.70 -8.41 -10.31
N CYS A 24 -3.06 -7.71 -9.37
CA CYS A 24 -3.73 -7.21 -8.17
C CYS A 24 -4.77 -6.13 -8.50
N TRP A 25 -4.44 -5.23 -9.43
CA TRP A 25 -5.31 -4.15 -9.88
C TRP A 25 -6.57 -4.67 -10.57
N ASP A 26 -6.42 -5.60 -11.52
CA ASP A 26 -7.56 -6.17 -12.23
C ASP A 26 -8.54 -6.87 -11.27
N LEU A 27 -8.00 -7.58 -10.27
CA LEU A 27 -8.84 -8.26 -9.28
C LEU A 27 -9.51 -7.28 -8.31
N ILE A 28 -8.81 -6.22 -7.87
CA ILE A 28 -9.40 -5.26 -6.94
C ILE A 28 -10.52 -4.46 -7.62
N GLN A 29 -10.34 -4.09 -8.89
CA GLN A 29 -11.36 -3.40 -9.67
C GLN A 29 -12.63 -4.25 -9.83
N GLN A 30 -12.48 -5.54 -10.17
CA GLN A 30 -13.62 -6.44 -10.28
C GLN A 30 -14.40 -6.58 -8.96
N ILE A 31 -13.70 -6.58 -7.83
CA ILE A 31 -14.33 -6.67 -6.50
C ILE A 31 -15.04 -5.34 -6.17
N ASP A 32 -14.39 -4.20 -6.44
CA ASP A 32 -14.94 -2.87 -6.17
C ASP A 32 -16.22 -2.62 -6.98
N ASP A 33 -16.22 -2.91 -8.29
CA ASP A 33 -17.39 -2.77 -9.18
C ASP A 33 -18.58 -3.63 -8.70
N GLN A 34 -18.32 -4.83 -8.19
CA GLN A 34 -19.36 -5.71 -7.65
C GLN A 34 -19.96 -5.18 -6.35
N LEU A 35 -19.14 -4.55 -5.51
CA LEU A 35 -19.59 -3.99 -4.25
C LEU A 35 -20.36 -2.69 -4.45
N ASP A 36 -19.91 -1.82 -5.35
CA ASP A 36 -20.57 -0.55 -5.70
C ASP A 36 -21.99 -0.76 -6.23
N ALA A 37 -22.27 -1.90 -6.86
CA ALA A 37 -23.62 -2.28 -7.29
C ALA A 37 -24.61 -2.50 -6.13
N SER A 38 -24.11 -2.70 -4.90
CA SER A 38 -24.92 -3.04 -3.72
C SER A 38 -24.73 -2.11 -2.52
N LEU A 39 -23.66 -1.29 -2.53
CA LEU A 39 -23.27 -0.41 -1.44
C LEU A 39 -23.11 1.01 -1.97
N THR A 40 -23.54 2.00 -1.18
CA THR A 40 -23.20 3.40 -1.46
C THR A 40 -21.96 3.80 -0.66
N PHE A 41 -20.86 4.09 -1.35
CA PHE A 41 -19.65 4.59 -0.71
C PHE A 41 -19.78 6.06 -0.29
N ALA A 42 -19.12 6.41 0.81
CA ALA A 42 -19.01 7.80 1.24
C ALA A 42 -18.05 8.54 0.29
N PHE A 43 -18.62 9.35 -0.61
CA PHE A 43 -17.87 10.04 -1.66
C PHE A 43 -18.22 11.54 -1.68
N ASN A 44 -17.21 12.37 -1.93
CA ASN A 44 -17.36 13.79 -2.12
C ASN A 44 -16.73 14.20 -3.47
N GLU A 45 -17.43 15.01 -4.26
CA GLU A 45 -16.98 15.40 -5.61
C GLU A 45 -15.58 16.05 -5.65
N ARG A 46 -15.19 16.78 -4.58
CA ARG A 46 -13.87 17.43 -4.50
C ARG A 46 -12.82 16.58 -3.81
N LEU A 47 -13.22 15.80 -2.79
CA LEU A 47 -12.31 15.08 -1.91
C LEU A 47 -12.16 13.59 -2.26
N GLY A 48 -13.00 13.04 -3.13
CA GLY A 48 -13.02 11.62 -3.45
C GLY A 48 -13.69 10.77 -2.36
N TYR A 49 -13.22 9.52 -2.21
CA TYR A 49 -13.66 8.62 -1.15
C TYR A 49 -13.26 9.17 0.22
N LEU A 50 -14.24 9.22 1.12
CA LEU A 50 -14.08 9.71 2.48
C LEU A 50 -13.68 8.55 3.39
N THR A 51 -12.58 8.73 4.11
CA THR A 51 -11.99 7.75 5.02
C THR A 51 -11.78 8.36 6.40
N ALA A 52 -11.70 7.53 7.44
CA ALA A 52 -11.42 7.97 8.81
C ALA A 52 -10.00 8.53 8.96
N CYS A 53 -9.02 7.97 8.23
CA CYS A 53 -7.66 8.50 8.20
C CYS A 53 -7.46 9.48 7.04
N PRO A 54 -6.99 10.71 7.31
CA PRO A 54 -6.77 11.73 6.27
C PRO A 54 -5.81 11.32 5.15
N THR A 55 -4.90 10.36 5.38
CA THR A 55 -3.92 9.93 4.36
C THR A 55 -4.49 8.97 3.33
N ASN A 56 -5.76 8.54 3.46
CA ASN A 56 -6.42 7.67 2.49
C ASN A 56 -7.51 8.43 1.70
N VAL A 57 -7.79 9.70 2.01
CA VAL A 57 -8.80 10.50 1.33
C VAL A 57 -8.42 10.70 -0.14
N GLY A 58 -9.40 10.64 -1.04
CA GLY A 58 -9.18 10.74 -2.48
C GLY A 58 -9.50 9.43 -3.15
N THR A 59 -8.47 8.67 -3.52
CA THR A 59 -8.67 7.38 -4.19
C THR A 59 -8.98 6.25 -3.21
N GLY A 60 -8.64 6.38 -1.92
CA GLY A 60 -8.71 5.25 -0.96
C GLY A 60 -7.68 4.15 -1.24
N ILE A 61 -6.78 4.34 -2.22
CA ILE A 61 -5.91 3.28 -2.72
C ILE A 61 -4.54 3.32 -2.06
N ARG A 62 -4.11 2.16 -1.57
CA ARG A 62 -2.73 1.91 -1.16
C ARG A 62 -2.15 0.72 -1.91
N VAL A 63 -1.13 0.99 -2.72
CA VAL A 63 -0.35 -0.01 -3.46
C VAL A 63 0.97 -0.23 -2.75
N SER A 64 1.35 -1.49 -2.55
CA SER A 64 2.64 -1.82 -1.95
C SER A 64 3.25 -3.10 -2.50
N VAL A 65 4.58 -3.15 -2.52
CA VAL A 65 5.36 -4.36 -2.79
C VAL A 65 6.26 -4.66 -1.61
N MET A 66 6.48 -5.94 -1.33
CA MET A 66 7.42 -6.41 -0.32
C MET A 66 8.64 -6.99 -1.02
N LEU A 67 9.81 -6.46 -0.70
CA LEU A 67 11.09 -6.81 -1.33
C LEU A 67 12.08 -7.34 -0.30
N HIS A 68 12.81 -8.38 -0.68
CA HIS A 68 13.97 -8.87 0.07
C HIS A 68 15.23 -8.28 -0.56
N LEU A 69 15.95 -7.43 0.19
CA LEU A 69 17.07 -6.64 -0.33
C LEU A 69 18.40 -6.89 0.41
N PRO A 70 18.82 -8.15 0.64
CA PRO A 70 19.98 -8.46 1.48
C PRO A 70 21.28 -7.95 0.87
N ALA A 71 21.41 -7.97 -0.46
CA ALA A 71 22.60 -7.46 -1.14
C ALA A 71 22.80 -5.96 -0.90
N LEU A 72 21.73 -5.15 -0.95
CA LEU A 72 21.82 -3.70 -0.70
C LEU A 72 22.17 -3.39 0.76
N VAL A 73 21.75 -4.24 1.69
CA VAL A 73 22.13 -4.15 3.11
C VAL A 73 23.60 -4.52 3.28
N LEU A 74 24.04 -5.64 2.72
CA LEU A 74 25.43 -6.12 2.77
C LEU A 74 26.42 -5.13 2.16
N THR A 75 26.06 -4.48 1.05
CA THR A 75 26.90 -3.47 0.39
C THR A 75 26.75 -2.07 1.00
N LYS A 76 25.92 -1.89 2.03
CA LYS A 76 25.64 -0.61 2.69
C LYS A 76 25.04 0.46 1.76
N GLU A 77 24.36 0.03 0.70
CA GLU A 77 23.73 0.91 -0.30
C GLU A 77 22.23 1.16 0.00
N ILE A 78 21.65 0.47 0.98
CA ILE A 78 20.21 0.53 1.30
C ILE A 78 19.71 1.95 1.59
N ASN A 79 20.46 2.75 2.34
CA ASN A 79 20.08 4.12 2.68
C ASN A 79 20.05 5.03 1.43
N LYS A 80 20.96 4.82 0.49
CA LYS A 80 20.97 5.58 -0.77
C LYS A 80 19.74 5.24 -1.62
N ALA A 81 19.35 3.97 -1.66
CA ALA A 81 18.12 3.53 -2.32
C ALA A 81 16.87 4.17 -1.69
N PHE A 82 16.76 4.17 -0.35
CA PHE A 82 15.61 4.77 0.34
C PHE A 82 15.51 6.27 0.12
N ASN A 83 16.63 6.99 0.14
CA ASN A 83 16.65 8.42 -0.17
C ASN A 83 16.20 8.71 -1.61
N ALA A 84 16.48 7.81 -2.56
CA ALA A 84 16.01 7.95 -3.93
C ALA A 84 14.49 7.69 -4.03
N LEU A 85 13.96 6.69 -3.32
CA LEU A 85 12.54 6.37 -3.30
C LEU A 85 11.69 7.50 -2.68
N GLN A 86 12.17 8.12 -1.61
CA GLN A 86 11.49 9.27 -1.00
C GLN A 86 11.35 10.46 -1.95
N LYS A 87 12.36 10.70 -2.80
CA LYS A 87 12.32 11.78 -3.81
C LYS A 87 11.25 11.59 -4.88
N ILE A 88 10.74 10.37 -5.05
CA ILE A 88 9.65 10.03 -5.97
C ILE A 88 8.35 9.70 -5.23
N ASN A 89 8.20 10.19 -3.99
CA ASN A 89 6.98 10.05 -3.16
C ASN A 89 6.60 8.58 -2.86
N LEU A 90 7.60 7.72 -2.70
CA LEU A 90 7.41 6.36 -2.20
C LEU A 90 7.84 6.26 -0.74
N ALA A 91 6.97 5.65 0.07
CA ALA A 91 7.25 5.35 1.46
C ALA A 91 7.92 3.97 1.57
N VAL A 92 8.88 3.85 2.49
CA VAL A 92 9.57 2.59 2.78
C VAL A 92 9.42 2.25 4.26
N ARG A 93 9.06 0.99 4.56
CA ARG A 93 8.93 0.46 5.93
C ARG A 93 9.59 -0.91 6.03
N GLY A 94 10.27 -1.20 7.13
CA GLY A 94 10.76 -2.55 7.43
C GLY A 94 9.63 -3.46 7.91
N LEU A 95 9.72 -4.76 7.62
CA LEU A 95 8.68 -5.74 7.99
C LEU A 95 8.53 -5.92 9.52
N TYR A 96 9.64 -5.88 10.27
CA TYR A 96 9.67 -5.99 11.73
C TYR A 96 10.87 -5.23 12.31
N GLY A 97 10.62 -4.31 13.25
CA GLY A 97 11.62 -3.52 13.99
C GLY A 97 11.06 -2.19 14.49
N GLU A 98 11.38 -1.78 15.72
CA GLU A 98 11.27 -0.36 16.12
C GLU A 98 12.43 0.41 15.45
N GLY A 99 12.11 1.28 14.48
CA GLY A 99 13.11 2.01 13.71
C GLY A 99 13.42 1.41 12.33
N SER A 100 14.61 1.69 11.80
CA SER A 100 14.99 1.44 10.40
C SER A 100 15.61 0.05 10.12
N GLN A 101 15.80 -0.79 11.14
CA GLN A 101 16.29 -2.16 10.94
C GLN A 101 15.12 -3.11 10.69
N ALA A 102 15.00 -3.57 9.45
CA ALA A 102 14.06 -4.61 9.09
C ALA A 102 14.67 -6.00 9.37
N MET A 103 14.02 -6.79 10.21
CA MET A 103 14.43 -8.18 10.42
C MET A 103 14.35 -8.97 9.10
N GLY A 104 15.48 -9.56 8.68
CA GLY A 104 15.58 -10.36 7.45
C GLY A 104 15.66 -9.56 6.16
N ASP A 105 16.03 -8.27 6.20
CA ASP A 105 16.21 -7.42 5.02
C ASP A 105 14.97 -7.32 4.12
N PHE A 106 13.77 -7.47 4.71
CA PHE A 106 12.48 -7.30 4.05
C PHE A 106 11.94 -5.89 4.22
N TYR A 107 11.66 -5.23 3.09
CA TYR A 107 11.18 -3.86 3.04
C TYR A 107 9.89 -3.78 2.23
N GLN A 108 8.90 -3.12 2.80
CA GLN A 108 7.68 -2.73 2.09
C GLN A 108 7.88 -1.35 1.47
N ILE A 109 7.64 -1.25 0.17
CA ILE A 109 7.59 0.02 -0.58
C ILE A 109 6.14 0.28 -0.95
N SER A 110 5.61 1.48 -0.66
CA SER A 110 4.25 1.87 -1.00
C SER A 110 4.15 3.30 -1.53
N ASN A 111 3.03 3.65 -2.18
CA ASN A 111 2.70 5.06 -2.40
C ASN A 111 2.60 5.80 -1.06
N GLN A 112 2.96 7.10 -1.09
CA GLN A 112 2.88 8.01 0.06
C GLN A 112 1.70 8.98 -0.01
N ILE A 113 1.03 9.06 -1.17
CA ILE A 113 -0.11 9.94 -1.43
C ILE A 113 -1.40 9.29 -0.99
#